data_AF-A0A812A429-F1
#
_entry.id   AF-A0A812A429-F1
#
_cell.length_a   1.000
_cell.length_b   1.000
_cell.length_c   1.000
_cell.angle_alpha   90.00
_cell.angle_beta   90.00
_cell.angle_gamma   90.00
#
_symmetry.space_group_name_H-M   'P 1'
#
loop_
_entity.id
_entity.type
_entity.pdbx_description
1 polymer ?
#
loop_
_entity_poly.entity_id
_entity_poly.type
_entity_poly.pdbx_seq_one_letter_code
_entity_poly.pdbx_strand_id
1 'polypeptide(L)'
;MVSQGTAKIQNACIMGMNKMKVQVYTTDLCPNCKRLKKALESQKKAYKEVKMATSEALTELNMNGVFTMAAPVLQIEDTFYTYEKLFKDDDLDLELLKRILKDVEDAEEIGEVSA
;
A
#
# COMPACT_ATOMS: atom_id res chain seq x y z
N MET A 1 29.37 6.25 -2.53
CA MET A 1 28.14 5.72 -1.93
C MET A 1 26.96 6.42 -2.60
N VAL A 2 26.47 5.92 -3.73
CA VAL A 2 25.28 6.46 -4.41
C VAL A 2 24.66 5.37 -5.29
N SER A 3 23.33 5.45 -5.43
CA SER A 3 22.48 4.70 -6.37
C SER A 3 22.09 3.30 -5.86
N GLN A 4 20.80 2.94 -5.78
CA GLN A 4 19.78 3.13 -6.80
C GLN A 4 18.41 3.48 -6.22
N GLY A 5 17.82 4.55 -6.73
CA GLY A 5 16.38 4.75 -6.73
C GLY A 5 15.71 3.75 -7.66
N THR A 6 14.51 3.32 -7.28
CA THR A 6 13.53 2.72 -8.20
C THR A 6 12.21 3.45 -8.05
N ALA A 7 12.22 4.74 -8.36
CA ALA A 7 11.03 5.41 -8.82
C ALA A 7 10.80 4.97 -10.27
N LYS A 8 10.02 3.92 -10.46
CA LYS A 8 9.41 3.59 -11.76
C LYS A 8 7.91 3.58 -11.55
N ILE A 9 7.26 4.65 -12.01
CA ILE A 9 6.11 4.62 -12.93
C ILE A 9 6.02 6.06 -13.47
N GLN A 10 6.37 6.23 -14.74
CA GLN A 10 6.11 7.44 -15.50
C GLN A 10 4.73 7.31 -16.17
N ASN A 11 3.91 8.33 -15.94
CA ASN A 11 3.18 9.08 -16.96
C ASN A 11 1.98 8.41 -17.67
N ALA A 12 0.77 8.76 -17.24
CA ALA A 12 -0.34 9.17 -18.10
C ALA A 12 -1.33 10.02 -17.29
N CYS A 13 -1.60 11.22 -17.80
CA CYS A 13 -2.52 12.24 -17.30
C CYS A 13 -3.85 12.08 -18.03
N ILE A 14 -5.01 11.90 -17.37
CA ILE A 14 -6.32 12.38 -17.85
C ILE A 14 -7.22 12.68 -16.64
N MET A 15 -7.93 13.80 -16.77
CA MET A 15 -8.87 14.47 -15.89
C MET A 15 -9.89 13.55 -15.18
N GLY A 16 -10.15 13.79 -13.89
CA GLY A 16 -11.15 13.05 -13.08
C GLY A 16 -10.59 12.69 -11.70
N MET A 17 -11.30 13.10 -10.66
CA MET A 17 -10.83 13.24 -9.29
C MET A 17 -11.09 11.96 -8.50
N ASN A 18 -10.04 11.24 -8.06
CA ASN A 18 -9.80 10.74 -6.70
C ASN A 18 -8.62 9.75 -6.79
N LYS A 19 -7.41 10.19 -6.42
CA LYS A 19 -6.25 9.29 -6.44
C LYS A 19 -6.30 8.43 -5.19
N MET A 20 -6.58 7.14 -5.38
CA MET A 20 -6.40 6.13 -4.35
C MET A 20 -4.98 6.17 -3.77
N LYS A 21 -4.87 6.49 -2.49
CA LYS A 21 -3.65 6.50 -1.70
C LYS A 21 -3.28 5.07 -1.33
N VAL A 22 -2.37 4.49 -2.12
CA VAL A 22 -1.71 3.23 -1.77
C VAL A 22 -0.35 3.53 -1.17
N GLN A 23 -0.12 3.14 0.08
CA GLN A 23 1.17 3.28 0.76
C GLN A 23 1.68 1.91 1.21
N VAL A 24 2.97 1.65 1.00
CA VAL A 24 3.62 0.42 1.41
C VAL A 24 4.67 0.77 2.44
N TYR A 25 4.40 0.36 3.67
CA TYR A 25 5.28 0.49 4.79
C TYR A 25 6.29 -0.66 4.78
N THR A 26 7.56 -0.30 4.65
CA THR A 26 8.68 -1.23 4.53
C THR A 26 9.76 -0.93 5.56
N THR A 27 10.64 -1.90 5.79
CA THR A 27 11.82 -1.78 6.66
C THR A 27 13.10 -2.01 5.86
N ASP A 28 14.23 -1.60 6.43
CA ASP A 28 15.53 -1.86 5.82
C ASP A 28 15.79 -3.37 5.76
N LEU A 29 16.04 -3.89 4.54
CA LEU A 29 16.35 -5.30 4.24
C LEU A 29 15.25 -6.33 4.54
N CYS A 30 14.05 -6.17 4.00
CA CYS A 30 13.01 -7.20 4.05
C CYS A 30 12.76 -7.87 2.66
N PRO A 31 12.91 -9.20 2.53
CA PRO A 31 12.62 -9.92 1.27
C PRO A 31 11.11 -9.92 0.96
N ASN A 32 10.25 -9.98 1.97
CA ASN A 32 8.79 -10.00 1.81
C ASN A 32 8.26 -8.66 1.28
N CYS A 33 8.85 -7.53 1.70
CA CYS A 33 8.56 -6.21 1.14
C CYS A 33 8.79 -6.15 -0.37
N LYS A 34 9.84 -6.82 -0.88
CA LYS A 34 10.13 -6.87 -2.33
C LYS A 34 9.06 -7.65 -3.09
N ARG A 35 8.54 -8.74 -2.51
CA ARG A 35 7.46 -9.54 -3.12
C ARG A 35 6.19 -8.71 -3.28
N LEU A 36 5.76 -8.04 -2.21
CA LEU A 36 4.56 -7.19 -2.22
C LEU A 36 4.68 -6.05 -3.25
N LYS A 37 5.82 -5.36 -3.28
CA LYS A 37 6.08 -4.29 -4.25
C LYS A 37 5.98 -4.77 -5.71
N LYS A 38 6.61 -5.90 -6.02
CA LYS A 38 6.52 -6.50 -7.36
C LYS A 38 5.09 -6.88 -7.76
N ALA A 39 4.29 -7.35 -6.81
CA ALA A 39 2.89 -7.66 -7.05
C ALA A 39 2.09 -6.40 -7.40
N LEU A 40 2.27 -5.30 -6.65
CA LEU A 40 1.65 -4.00 -6.92
C LEU A 40 2.08 -3.43 -8.29
N GLU A 41 3.37 -3.52 -8.63
CA GLU A 41 3.89 -3.12 -9.94
C GLU A 41 3.28 -3.97 -11.08
N SER A 42 3.08 -5.27 -10.86
CA SER A 42 2.43 -6.16 -11.84
C SER A 42 0.97 -5.79 -12.08
N GLN A 43 0.29 -5.23 -11.08
CA GLN A 43 -1.06 -4.68 -11.20
C GLN A 43 -1.08 -3.25 -11.79
N LYS A 44 0.07 -2.68 -12.15
CA LYS A 44 0.23 -1.30 -12.66
C LYS A 44 -0.37 -0.23 -11.74
N LYS A 45 -0.47 -0.49 -10.44
CA LYS A 45 -0.98 0.47 -9.46
C LYS A 45 0.12 1.39 -8.96
N ALA A 46 -0.17 2.68 -8.86
CA ALA A 46 0.72 3.64 -8.23
C ALA A 46 0.69 3.44 -6.71
N TYR A 47 1.85 3.29 -6.10
CA TYR A 47 1.99 3.21 -4.64
C TYR A 47 3.16 4.05 -4.16
N LYS A 48 3.08 4.48 -2.90
CA LYS A 48 4.15 5.21 -2.21
C LYS A 48 4.88 4.28 -1.25
N GLU A 49 6.19 4.19 -1.37
CA GLU A 49 7.01 3.49 -0.38
C GLU A 49 7.27 4.41 0.82
N VAL A 50 6.98 3.92 2.02
CA VAL A 50 7.22 4.61 3.29
C VAL A 50 8.06 3.71 4.19
N LYS A 51 9.10 4.25 4.81
CA LYS A 51 9.90 3.49 5.78
C LYS A 51 9.21 3.53 7.15
N MET A 52 8.94 2.37 7.74
CA MET A 52 8.39 2.28 9.11
C MET A 52 9.34 2.82 10.17
N ALA A 53 10.64 2.87 9.88
CA ALA A 53 11.64 3.41 10.80
C ALA A 53 11.60 4.94 10.95
N THR A 54 10.74 5.65 10.20
CA THR A 54 10.61 7.11 10.35
C THR A 54 9.58 7.45 11.42
N SER A 55 9.83 8.55 12.14
CA SER A 55 8.93 9.06 13.18
C SER A 55 7.52 9.34 12.66
N GLU A 56 7.40 9.80 11.41
CA GLU A 56 6.11 10.03 10.74
C GLU A 56 5.32 8.73 10.58
N ALA A 57 5.96 7.67 10.07
CA ALA A 57 5.29 6.39 9.86
C ALA A 57 4.85 5.74 11.18
N LEU A 58 5.69 5.80 12.21
CA LEU A 58 5.36 5.30 13.54
C LEU A 58 4.18 6.05 14.15
N THR A 59 4.14 7.38 13.97
CA THR A 59 3.03 8.21 14.47
C THR A 59 1.73 7.81 13.79
N GLU A 60 1.70 7.73 12.45
CA GLU A 60 0.52 7.33 11.69
C GLU A 60 0.03 5.94 12.08
N LEU A 61 0.92 4.95 12.13
CA LEU A 61 0.58 3.57 12.51
C LEU A 61 0.01 3.49 13.93
N ASN A 62 0.64 4.18 14.89
CA ASN A 62 0.16 4.21 16.27
C ASN A 62 -1.20 4.92 16.40
N MET A 63 -1.43 6.01 15.67
CA MET A 63 -2.70 6.75 15.67
C MET A 63 -3.83 5.94 15.04
N ASN A 64 -3.53 5.11 14.04
CA ASN A 64 -4.49 4.20 13.40
C ASN A 64 -4.62 2.83 14.09
N GLY A 65 -3.96 2.64 15.24
CA GLY A 65 -4.05 1.40 16.04
C GLY A 65 -3.31 0.20 15.46
N VAL A 66 -2.36 0.42 14.54
CA VAL A 66 -1.57 -0.61 13.88
C VAL A 66 -0.23 -0.77 14.60
N PHE A 67 -0.22 -1.57 15.66
CA PHE A 67 0.96 -1.82 16.50
C PHE A 67 1.83 -3.00 16.01
N THR A 68 1.95 -3.18 14.70
CA THR A 68 2.78 -4.28 14.16
C THR A 68 4.23 -3.86 14.03
N MET A 69 5.14 -4.70 14.53
CA MET A 69 6.58 -4.60 14.24
C MET A 69 6.96 -5.43 13.00
N ALA A 70 6.02 -6.21 12.45
CA ALA A 70 6.22 -7.03 11.28
C ALA A 70 5.92 -6.23 10.01
N ALA A 71 6.94 -6.12 9.14
CA ALA A 71 6.81 -5.60 7.79
C ALA A 71 6.65 -6.75 6.79
N PRO A 72 6.02 -6.53 5.62
CA PRO A 72 5.38 -5.30 5.12
C PRO A 72 3.99 -4.99 5.69
N VAL A 73 3.61 -3.70 5.67
CA VAL A 73 2.22 -3.24 5.89
C VAL A 73 1.75 -2.48 4.64
N LEU A 74 0.59 -2.87 4.11
CA LEU A 74 -0.07 -2.20 2.99
C LEU A 74 -1.18 -1.31 3.54
N GLN A 75 -1.15 -0.03 3.20
CA GLN A 75 -2.25 0.89 3.45
C GLN A 75 -2.91 1.23 2.12
N ILE A 76 -4.23 1.16 2.10
CA ILE A 76 -5.05 1.61 0.99
C ILE A 76 -6.13 2.50 1.59
N GLU A 77 -6.16 3.78 1.19
CA GLU A 77 -6.98 4.81 1.83
C GLU A 77 -6.75 4.84 3.35
N ASP A 78 -7.78 4.59 4.14
CA ASP A 78 -7.77 4.52 5.60
C ASP A 78 -7.66 3.07 6.14
N THR A 79 -7.51 2.09 5.25
CA THR A 79 -7.45 0.67 5.63
C THR A 79 -6.02 0.15 5.65
N PHE A 80 -5.66 -0.53 6.74
CA PHE A 80 -4.33 -1.12 6.93
C PHE A 80 -4.39 -2.66 6.89
N TYR A 81 -3.55 -3.24 6.04
CA TYR A 81 -3.35 -4.67 5.87
C TYR A 81 -1.94 -5.04 6.33
N THR A 82 -1.85 -5.77 7.43
CA THR A 82 -0.58 -6.25 7.99
C THR A 82 -0.08 -7.49 7.26
N TYR A 83 1.18 -7.85 7.51
CA TYR A 83 1.79 -9.07 6.98
C TYR A 83 0.89 -10.30 7.13
N GLU A 84 0.35 -10.53 8.32
CA GLU A 84 -0.49 -11.70 8.63
C GLU A 84 -1.78 -11.77 7.79
N LYS A 85 -2.27 -10.63 7.31
CA LYS A 85 -3.43 -10.60 6.41
C LYS A 85 -3.02 -10.81 4.96
N LEU A 86 -1.89 -10.24 4.53
CA LEU A 86 -1.44 -10.26 3.13
C LEU A 86 -0.69 -11.55 2.76
N PHE A 87 -0.07 -12.19 3.74
CA PHE A 87 0.74 -13.39 3.55
C PHE A 87 0.06 -14.59 4.20
N LYS A 88 -0.08 -15.66 3.43
CA LYS A 88 -0.64 -16.93 3.87
C LYS A 88 0.43 -17.99 3.65
N ASP A 89 0.79 -18.70 4.72
CA ASP A 89 1.80 -19.77 4.67
C ASP A 89 3.16 -19.28 4.11
N ASP A 90 3.59 -18.08 4.50
CA ASP A 90 4.83 -17.42 4.03
C ASP A 90 4.85 -16.98 2.54
N ASP A 91 3.74 -17.18 1.82
CA ASP A 91 3.56 -16.69 0.46
C ASP A 91 2.57 -15.52 0.38
N LEU A 92 2.74 -14.67 -0.63
CA LEU A 92 1.91 -13.48 -0.79
C LEU A 92 0.58 -13.88 -1.44
N ASP A 93 -0.54 -13.60 -0.76
CA ASP A 93 -1.86 -13.91 -1.29
C ASP A 93 -2.24 -12.90 -2.39
N LEU A 94 -1.89 -13.24 -3.63
CA LEU A 94 -2.16 -12.41 -4.81
C LEU A 94 -3.65 -12.31 -5.10
N GLU A 95 -4.45 -13.31 -4.74
CA GLU A 95 -5.90 -13.30 -4.95
C GLU A 95 -6.55 -12.29 -4.01
N LEU A 96 -6.18 -12.31 -2.73
CA LEU A 96 -6.59 -11.33 -1.76
C LEU A 96 -6.13 -9.92 -2.15
N LEU A 97 -4.86 -9.75 -2.56
CA LEU A 97 -4.36 -8.44 -2.99
C LEU A 97 -5.16 -7.87 -4.16
N LYS A 98 -5.44 -8.69 -5.19
CA LYS A 98 -6.27 -8.28 -6.34
C LYS A 98 -7.68 -7.91 -5.90
N ARG A 99 -8.26 -8.69 -4.99
CA ARG A 99 -9.59 -8.44 -4.45
C ARG A 99 -9.64 -7.11 -3.71
N ILE A 100 -8.73 -6.89 -2.76
CA ILE A 100 -8.61 -5.64 -2.01
C ILE A 100 -8.48 -4.45 -2.96
N LEU A 101 -7.61 -4.55 -3.97
CA LEU A 101 -7.40 -3.47 -4.95
C LEU A 101 -8.61 -3.23 -5.86
N LYS A 102 -9.46 -4.23 -6.06
CA LYS A 102 -10.70 -4.11 -6.82
C LYS A 102 -11.84 -3.52 -5.98
N ASP A 103 -12.00 -4.00 -4.74
CA ASP A 103 -13.04 -3.55 -3.81
C ASP A 103 -12.99 -2.02 -3.55
N VAL A 104 -11.80 -1.42 -3.65
CA VAL A 104 -11.61 0.03 -3.52
C VAL A 104 -11.82 0.82 -4.82
N GLU A 105 -11.77 0.20 -5.99
CA GLU A 105 -12.17 0.83 -7.25
C GLU A 105 -13.69 0.93 -7.38
N ASP A 106 -14.41 0.00 -6.74
CA ASP A 106 -15.87 -0.08 -6.75
C ASP A 106 -16.54 0.77 -5.64
N ALA A 107 -15.78 1.46 -4.78
CA ALA A 107 -16.32 2.23 -3.65
C ALA A 107 -16.60 3.72 -3.92
N GLU A 108 -16.31 4.23 -5.13
CA GLU A 108 -16.69 5.59 -5.53
C GLU A 108 -18.12 5.62 -6.11
N GLU A 109 -19.11 5.26 -5.30
CA GLU A 109 -20.47 5.77 -5.47
C GLU A 109 -21.13 5.91 -4.10
N ILE A 110 -20.80 6.98 -3.38
CA ILE A 110 -21.81 7.72 -2.60
C ILE A 110 -21.64 9.21 -2.86
N GLY A 111 -22.41 9.67 -3.85
CA GLY A 111 -22.82 11.06 -3.91
C GLY A 111 -23.52 11.45 -2.61
N GLU A 112 -23.11 12.61 -2.12
CA GLU A 112 -23.84 13.55 -1.28
C GLU A 112 -25.36 13.32 -1.19
N VAL A 113 -25.91 13.30 0.03
CA VAL A 113 -27.23 13.92 0.25
C VAL A 113 -27.17 14.78 1.51
N SER A 114 -27.11 16.08 1.23
CA SER A 114 -27.46 17.14 2.17
C SER A 114 -28.96 17.08 2.47
N ALA A 115 -29.33 17.27 3.74
CA ALA A 115 -30.60 17.86 4.15
C ALA A 115 -30.36 18.65 5.45
#